data_AF-A0A7G2CBF5-F1
#
_entry.id   AF-A0A7G2CBF5-F1
#
_cell.length_a   1.000
_cell.length_b   1.000
_cell.length_c   1.000
_cell.angle_alpha   90.00
_cell.angle_beta   90.00
_cell.angle_gamma   90.00
#
_symmetry.space_group_name_H-M   'P 1'
#
loop_
_entity.id
_entity.type
_entity.pdbx_description
1 polymer ?
#
loop_
_entity_poly.entity_id
_entity_poly.type
_entity_poly.pdbx_seq_one_letter_code
_entity_poly.pdbx_strand_id
1 'polypeptide(L)'
;MSGLDKLVRDIKPDDALKLFEEYMEKVKTARAKKEEIPRPLYMNFLKYCAARVHIKLQEGKFSQETWLTYCDFFTSAMLSFGTADMEKMLDYSDKVVYSVLVYHSQSQPLLKEYLRCSAAQEEQRSKDLADLRAKDTINITTPVPLDQPPEIERDSHITAVAPAFPVEMVTRVLNRLPEKLSFAHTNGLLHMKLLNPLPIPDCPFVSSGYACDSCGLRGIRVAYEAMLYEEEADTNGVVRSNARIAQHYSHGYDMCTACAVYFYLRQEQHLKQCWMKPHDPFALGVAAGVAVKEASYLNGEAIVTAAKEEFDDAPSHASVSPPSCGPSRKSSQNSSCTSPEPPMTRCKRVSTSFIDIEVGIAPIGSRPIAYVLPKAKELLKEKVDILKTFQPPSDWAERCQTTAVLGTYSSEDKCMVCLESLKGCIPVITTKCGHPFHVECIVGFLRTVSRQESVCPICRAAEPLPDTSLHHALEKNVFKVRVMLTEEEASEKSVRVFVGSAISRSFSYENITSVAAGRCISIKPHEVRKSFEN
;
A
#
# COMPACT_ATOMS: atom_id res chain seq x y z
N MET A 1 3.20 20.36 31.42
CA MET A 1 3.06 18.98 31.95
C MET A 1 2.13 19.02 33.16
N SER A 2 1.01 18.32 33.09
CA SER A 2 -0.03 18.33 34.13
C SER A 2 0.50 17.78 35.47
N GLY A 3 -0.18 18.10 36.58
CA GLY A 3 0.16 17.51 37.89
C GLY A 3 0.01 15.99 37.93
N LEU A 4 -0.90 15.43 37.12
CA LEU A 4 -1.15 13.99 37.02
C LEU A 4 0.03 13.22 36.41
N ASP A 5 0.68 13.77 35.38
CA ASP A 5 1.85 13.12 34.75
C ASP A 5 2.96 12.81 35.77
N LYS A 6 3.27 13.77 36.63
CA LYS A 6 4.26 13.58 37.71
C LYS A 6 3.81 12.49 38.70
N LEU A 7 2.54 12.54 39.13
CA LEU A 7 1.98 11.59 40.09
C LEU A 7 1.97 10.15 39.56
N VAL A 8 1.82 9.96 38.25
CA VAL A 8 1.75 8.64 37.62
C VAL A 8 3.14 8.03 37.42
N ARG A 9 4.14 8.85 37.05
CA ARG A 9 5.51 8.37 36.77
C ARG A 9 6.21 7.71 37.96
N ASP A 10 5.84 8.10 39.18
CA ASP A 10 6.44 7.57 40.41
C ASP A 10 5.79 6.26 40.87
N ILE A 11 4.72 5.80 40.22
CA ILE A 11 3.98 4.59 40.61
C ILE A 11 4.63 3.35 40.00
N LYS A 12 4.93 2.36 40.86
CA LYS A 12 5.48 1.07 40.42
C LYS A 12 4.41 0.20 39.72
N PRO A 13 4.79 -0.67 38.77
CA PRO A 13 3.85 -1.55 38.07
C PRO A 13 2.95 -2.40 38.98
N ASP A 14 3.53 -3.04 40.00
CA ASP A 14 2.78 -3.90 40.93
C ASP A 14 1.77 -3.11 41.76
N ASP A 15 2.18 -1.91 42.23
CA ASP A 15 1.32 -1.01 42.98
C ASP A 15 0.17 -0.49 42.10
N ALA A 16 0.45 -0.17 40.83
CA ALA A 16 -0.56 0.28 39.89
C ALA A 16 -1.64 -0.79 39.64
N LEU A 17 -1.26 -2.06 39.48
CA LEU A 17 -2.21 -3.16 39.30
C LEU A 17 -3.06 -3.36 40.54
N LYS A 18 -2.39 -3.60 41.68
CA LYS A 18 -3.06 -3.89 42.95
C LYS A 18 -4.02 -2.77 43.36
N LEU A 19 -3.56 -1.53 43.30
CA LEU A 19 -4.38 -0.39 43.74
C LEU A 19 -5.47 -0.05 42.72
N PHE A 20 -5.24 -0.23 41.42
CA PHE A 20 -6.32 -0.12 40.43
C PHE A 20 -7.47 -1.08 40.75
N GLU A 21 -7.16 -2.36 40.98
CA GLU A 21 -8.18 -3.36 41.33
C GLU A 21 -8.91 -3.01 42.63
N GLU A 22 -8.16 -2.62 43.66
CA GLU A 22 -8.74 -2.21 44.96
C GLU A 22 -9.69 -1.01 44.82
N TYR A 23 -9.28 0.05 44.11
CA TYR A 23 -10.10 1.24 43.94
C TYR A 23 -11.27 1.02 42.98
N MET A 24 -11.10 0.20 41.95
CA MET A 24 -12.18 -0.20 41.05
C MET A 24 -13.30 -0.91 41.82
N GLU A 25 -12.96 -1.88 42.69
CA GLU A 25 -13.96 -2.59 43.49
C GLU A 25 -14.65 -1.70 44.51
N LYS A 26 -13.92 -0.76 45.13
CA LYS A 26 -14.53 0.25 46.02
C LYS A 26 -15.51 1.16 45.28
N VAL A 27 -15.15 1.65 44.09
CA VAL A 27 -16.03 2.48 43.25
C VAL A 27 -17.27 1.71 42.81
N LYS A 28 -17.10 0.46 42.33
CA LYS A 28 -18.23 -0.42 41.97
C LYS A 28 -19.16 -0.67 43.16
N THR A 29 -18.60 -0.93 44.34
CA THR A 29 -19.38 -1.15 45.57
C THR A 29 -20.19 0.08 45.95
N ALA A 30 -19.58 1.27 45.95
CA ALA A 30 -20.27 2.53 46.24
C ALA A 30 -21.42 2.78 45.24
N ARG A 31 -21.16 2.59 43.93
CA ARG A 31 -22.16 2.71 42.87
C ARG A 31 -23.32 1.72 43.05
N ALA A 32 -23.02 0.45 43.35
CA ALA A 32 -24.04 -0.58 43.56
C ALA A 32 -24.95 -0.26 44.75
N LYS A 33 -24.38 0.34 45.81
CA LYS A 33 -25.13 0.78 47.00
C LYS A 33 -25.78 2.16 46.85
N LYS A 34 -25.57 2.84 45.71
CA LYS A 34 -26.00 4.23 45.47
C LYS A 34 -25.46 5.20 46.54
N GLU A 35 -24.27 4.92 47.05
CA GLU A 35 -23.56 5.76 48.01
C GLU A 35 -22.84 6.90 47.25
N GLU A 36 -22.71 8.06 47.90
CA GLU A 36 -21.90 9.16 47.39
C GLU A 36 -20.42 8.74 47.34
N ILE A 37 -19.77 8.87 46.17
CA ILE A 37 -18.35 8.53 46.01
C ILE A 37 -17.50 9.66 46.61
N PRO A 38 -16.74 9.40 47.69
CA PRO A 38 -15.91 10.45 48.29
C PRO A 38 -14.82 10.91 47.32
N ARG A 39 -14.50 12.20 47.36
CA ARG A 39 -13.44 12.79 46.51
C ARG A 39 -12.11 12.00 46.53
N PRO A 40 -11.58 11.53 47.68
CA PRO A 40 -10.35 10.74 47.70
C PRO A 40 -10.47 9.41 46.96
N LEU A 41 -11.64 8.75 47.04
CA LEU A 41 -11.90 7.50 46.32
C LEU A 41 -11.92 7.75 44.81
N TYR A 42 -12.64 8.78 44.36
CA TYR A 42 -12.71 9.18 42.96
C TYR A 42 -11.33 9.51 42.36
N MET A 43 -10.58 10.38 43.05
CA MET A 43 -9.26 10.84 42.58
C MET A 43 -8.24 9.70 42.53
N ASN A 44 -8.24 8.80 43.51
CA ASN A 44 -7.34 7.66 43.50
C ASN A 44 -7.71 6.65 42.41
N PHE A 45 -9.00 6.37 42.20
CA PHE A 45 -9.43 5.50 41.11
C PHE A 45 -8.90 6.00 39.76
N LEU A 46 -9.11 7.28 39.42
CA LEU A 46 -8.63 7.86 38.17
C LEU A 46 -7.10 7.90 38.07
N LYS A 47 -6.41 8.20 39.18
CA LYS A 47 -4.94 8.16 39.24
C LYS A 47 -4.39 6.77 38.89
N TYR A 48 -4.98 5.71 39.45
CA TYR A 48 -4.53 4.35 39.19
C TYR A 48 -5.00 3.83 37.83
N CYS A 49 -6.14 4.31 37.28
CA CYS A 49 -6.48 4.10 35.86
C CYS A 49 -5.39 4.68 34.94
N ALA A 50 -5.01 5.94 35.16
CA ALA A 50 -3.97 6.61 34.40
C ALA A 50 -2.62 5.88 34.52
N ALA A 51 -2.28 5.38 35.72
CA ALA A 51 -1.07 4.59 35.93
C ALA A 51 -1.07 3.28 35.15
N ARG A 52 -2.18 2.53 35.13
CA ARG A 52 -2.31 1.29 34.33
C ARG A 52 -2.10 1.56 32.85
N VAL A 53 -2.70 2.62 32.33
CA VAL A 53 -2.53 3.04 30.93
C VAL A 53 -1.07 3.43 30.66
N HIS A 54 -0.46 4.26 31.51
CA HIS A 54 0.94 4.68 31.33
C HIS A 54 1.90 3.49 31.31
N ILE A 55 1.78 2.55 32.25
CA ILE A 55 2.64 1.35 32.30
C ILE A 55 2.47 0.53 31.03
N LYS A 56 1.23 0.31 30.58
CA LYS A 56 0.96 -0.41 29.33
C LYS A 56 1.58 0.30 28.12
N LEU A 57 1.54 1.64 28.11
CA LEU A 57 2.17 2.46 27.08
C LEU A 57 3.72 2.40 27.16
N GLN A 58 4.31 2.19 28.33
CA GLN A 58 5.75 1.99 28.46
C GLN A 58 6.19 0.61 27.96
N GLU A 59 5.43 -0.45 28.29
CA GLU A 59 5.72 -1.82 27.84
C GLU A 59 5.78 -1.94 26.31
N GLY A 60 4.89 -1.25 25.59
CA GLY A 60 4.86 -1.25 24.13
C GLY A 60 5.68 -0.13 23.47
N LYS A 61 6.55 0.57 24.22
CA LYS A 61 7.43 1.64 23.70
C LYS A 61 6.69 2.74 22.93
N PHE A 62 5.52 3.14 23.43
CA PHE A 62 4.67 4.14 22.79
C PHE A 62 5.23 5.57 22.94
N SER A 63 4.75 6.49 22.09
CA SER A 63 5.24 7.88 22.06
C SER A 63 4.78 8.69 23.27
N GLN A 64 5.56 9.71 23.64
CA GLN A 64 5.17 10.67 24.68
C GLN A 64 3.90 11.43 24.28
N GLU A 65 3.71 11.71 23.00
CA GLU A 65 2.52 12.38 22.47
C GLU A 65 1.25 11.54 22.73
N THR A 66 1.31 10.24 22.47
CA THR A 66 0.21 9.31 22.76
C THR A 66 -0.16 9.37 24.24
N TRP A 67 0.82 9.34 25.15
CA TRP A 67 0.57 9.46 26.59
C TRP A 67 -0.10 10.79 26.97
N LEU A 68 0.29 11.91 26.36
CA LEU A 68 -0.32 13.21 26.66
C LEU A 68 -1.83 13.20 26.41
N THR A 69 -2.30 12.54 25.34
CA THR A 69 -3.75 12.43 25.06
C THR A 69 -4.53 11.72 26.18
N TYR A 70 -3.96 10.66 26.76
CA TYR A 70 -4.55 9.95 27.90
C TYR A 70 -4.43 10.77 29.19
N CYS A 71 -3.30 11.43 29.39
CA CYS A 71 -3.08 12.29 30.55
C CYS A 71 -4.11 13.44 30.60
N ASP A 72 -4.40 14.05 29.46
CA ASP A 72 -5.40 15.12 29.33
C ASP A 72 -6.82 14.59 29.57
N PHE A 73 -7.15 13.39 29.06
CA PHE A 73 -8.42 12.72 29.35
C PHE A 73 -8.60 12.48 30.85
N PHE A 74 -7.64 11.86 31.52
CA PHE A 74 -7.76 11.56 32.96
C PHE A 74 -7.71 12.83 33.82
N THR A 75 -6.98 13.86 33.40
CA THR A 75 -7.00 15.18 34.06
C THR A 75 -8.40 15.79 33.96
N SER A 76 -9.02 15.73 32.78
CA SER A 76 -10.40 16.20 32.56
C SER A 76 -11.41 15.38 33.37
N ALA A 77 -11.22 14.06 33.45
CA ALA A 77 -12.01 13.18 34.31
C ALA A 77 -11.92 13.64 35.78
N MET A 78 -10.72 13.89 36.29
CA MET A 78 -10.52 14.35 37.67
C MET A 78 -11.23 15.68 37.94
N LEU A 79 -11.21 16.61 36.97
CA LEU A 79 -11.89 17.91 37.08
C LEU A 79 -13.42 17.80 37.03
N SER A 80 -13.98 16.70 36.55
CA SER A 80 -15.43 16.47 36.52
C SER A 80 -16.04 16.08 37.87
N PHE A 81 -15.23 15.92 38.93
CA PHE A 81 -15.74 15.58 40.25
C PHE A 81 -16.78 16.60 40.74
N GLY A 82 -17.96 16.11 41.15
CA GLY A 82 -19.08 16.94 41.62
C GLY A 82 -19.86 17.65 40.52
N THR A 83 -19.53 17.44 39.24
CA THR A 83 -20.32 17.94 38.11
C THR A 83 -21.30 16.87 37.60
N ALA A 84 -22.21 17.26 36.72
CA ALA A 84 -23.17 16.34 36.08
C ALA A 84 -22.49 15.26 35.21
N ASP A 85 -21.22 15.44 34.82
CA ASP A 85 -20.49 14.50 33.97
C ASP A 85 -19.64 13.49 34.75
N MET A 86 -19.55 13.63 36.09
CA MET A 86 -18.72 12.76 36.95
C MET A 86 -18.94 11.26 36.69
N GLU A 87 -20.21 10.82 36.64
CA GLU A 87 -20.56 9.41 36.43
C GLU A 87 -20.19 8.92 35.03
N LYS A 88 -20.38 9.76 34.00
CA LYS A 88 -19.97 9.41 32.63
C LYS A 88 -18.45 9.26 32.53
N MET A 89 -17.70 10.13 33.20
CA MET A 89 -16.24 10.07 33.18
C MET A 89 -15.68 8.83 33.87
N LEU A 90 -16.35 8.31 34.91
CA LEU A 90 -16.01 7.00 35.49
C LEU A 90 -16.24 5.86 34.50
N ASP A 91 -17.38 5.85 33.80
CA ASP A 91 -17.69 4.82 32.81
C ASP A 91 -16.72 4.85 31.62
N TYR A 92 -16.37 6.04 31.14
CA TYR A 92 -15.36 6.20 30.10
C TYR A 92 -13.97 5.80 30.58
N SER A 93 -13.59 6.14 31.80
CA SER A 93 -12.28 5.78 32.36
C SER A 93 -12.08 4.27 32.44
N ASP A 94 -13.10 3.54 32.89
CA ASP A 94 -13.08 2.09 32.91
C ASP A 94 -12.92 1.49 31.50
N LYS A 95 -13.74 1.96 30.55
CA LYS A 95 -13.67 1.53 29.14
C LYS A 95 -12.32 1.83 28.51
N VAL A 96 -11.74 2.99 28.77
CA VAL A 96 -10.42 3.39 28.25
C VAL A 96 -9.34 2.43 28.75
N VAL A 97 -9.32 2.13 30.05
CA VAL A 97 -8.33 1.19 30.63
C VAL A 97 -8.45 -0.18 29.96
N TYR A 98 -9.65 -0.76 29.90
CA TYR A 98 -9.84 -2.06 29.27
C TYR A 98 -9.46 -2.05 27.77
N SER A 99 -9.80 -0.98 27.05
CA SER A 99 -9.48 -0.86 25.61
C SER A 99 -7.98 -0.75 25.37
N VAL A 100 -7.23 -0.10 26.26
CA VAL A 100 -5.76 -0.01 26.20
C VAL A 100 -5.10 -1.36 26.53
N LEU A 101 -5.54 -2.02 27.61
CA LEU A 101 -4.88 -3.20 28.15
C LEU A 101 -4.91 -4.41 27.20
N VAL A 102 -5.91 -4.46 26.32
CA VAL A 102 -6.06 -5.56 25.38
C VAL A 102 -5.05 -5.51 24.22
N TYR A 103 -4.41 -4.38 23.93
CA TYR A 103 -3.38 -4.30 22.89
C TYR A 103 -2.13 -5.12 23.25
N HIS A 104 -1.47 -5.67 22.23
CA HIS A 104 -0.26 -6.46 22.43
C HIS A 104 0.94 -5.54 22.65
N SER A 105 1.80 -5.87 23.63
CA SER A 105 3.07 -5.15 23.85
C SER A 105 4.21 -5.73 23.00
N GLN A 106 4.00 -6.90 22.40
CA GLN A 106 4.99 -7.65 21.62
C GLN A 106 4.34 -8.22 20.36
N SER A 107 5.14 -8.45 19.32
CA SER A 107 4.70 -9.06 18.07
C SER A 107 4.03 -10.42 18.32
N GLN A 108 2.95 -10.68 17.60
CA GLN A 108 2.17 -11.91 17.67
C GLN A 108 2.51 -12.85 16.50
N PRO A 109 2.46 -14.18 16.69
CA PRO A 109 2.54 -15.11 15.57
C PRO A 109 1.40 -14.87 14.56
N LEU A 110 1.71 -14.66 13.28
CA LEU A 110 0.71 -14.31 12.28
C LEU A 110 -0.38 -15.37 12.11
N LEU A 111 -0.06 -16.65 12.30
CA LEU A 111 -1.04 -17.74 12.25
C LEU A 111 -2.10 -17.60 13.35
N LYS A 112 -1.67 -17.21 14.57
CA LYS A 112 -2.58 -16.97 15.69
C LYS A 112 -3.52 -15.80 15.37
N GLU A 113 -2.99 -14.73 14.80
CA GLU A 113 -3.80 -13.56 14.42
C GLU A 113 -4.74 -13.87 13.25
N TYR A 114 -4.31 -14.66 12.26
CA TYR A 114 -5.18 -15.14 11.19
C TYR A 114 -6.37 -15.92 11.75
N LEU A 115 -6.12 -16.91 12.60
CA LEU A 115 -7.17 -17.75 13.18
C LEU A 115 -8.15 -16.92 14.02
N ARG A 116 -7.62 -15.97 14.79
CA ARG A 116 -8.41 -15.01 15.55
C ARG A 116 -9.29 -14.14 14.64
N CYS A 117 -8.72 -13.56 13.58
CA CYS A 117 -9.47 -12.73 12.65
C CYS A 117 -10.57 -13.53 11.94
N SER A 118 -10.26 -14.75 11.50
CA SER A 118 -11.22 -15.63 10.82
C SER A 118 -12.41 -15.99 11.73
N ALA A 119 -12.16 -16.36 12.99
CA ALA A 119 -13.22 -16.62 13.96
C ALA A 119 -14.03 -15.35 14.31
N ALA A 120 -13.34 -14.21 14.46
CA ALA A 120 -13.98 -12.95 14.81
C ALA A 120 -14.84 -12.38 13.67
N GLN A 121 -14.46 -12.61 12.41
CA GLN A 121 -15.29 -12.26 11.24
C GLN A 121 -16.65 -12.95 11.30
N GLU A 122 -16.66 -14.25 11.58
CA GLU A 122 -17.87 -15.05 11.70
C GLU A 122 -18.77 -14.61 12.87
N GLU A 123 -18.16 -14.39 14.04
CA GLU A 123 -18.88 -13.92 15.22
C GLU A 123 -19.47 -12.52 15.00
N GLN A 124 -18.69 -11.60 14.44
CA GLN A 124 -19.15 -10.23 14.20
C GLN A 124 -20.23 -10.18 13.12
N ARG A 125 -20.09 -10.94 12.02
CA ARG A 125 -21.14 -11.06 11.00
C ARG A 125 -22.46 -11.57 11.60
N SER A 126 -22.38 -12.57 12.47
CA SER A 126 -23.57 -13.12 13.15
C SER A 126 -24.26 -12.07 14.02
N LYS A 127 -23.50 -11.23 14.72
CA LYS A 127 -24.03 -10.10 15.50
C LYS A 127 -24.62 -9.01 14.61
N ASP A 128 -23.92 -8.60 13.56
CA ASP A 128 -24.39 -7.58 12.61
C ASP A 128 -25.74 -7.99 11.99
N LEU A 129 -25.90 -9.27 11.62
CA LEU A 129 -27.15 -9.82 11.10
C LEU A 129 -28.27 -9.86 12.15
N ALA A 130 -27.95 -10.20 13.40
CA ALA A 130 -28.92 -10.19 14.50
C ALA A 130 -29.41 -8.77 14.81
N ASP A 131 -28.49 -7.79 14.83
CA ASP A 131 -28.80 -6.38 15.05
C ASP A 131 -29.67 -5.80 13.92
N LEU A 132 -29.40 -6.17 12.67
CA LEU A 132 -30.23 -5.78 11.53
C LEU A 132 -31.64 -6.36 11.62
N ARG A 133 -31.78 -7.63 12.02
CA ARG A 133 -33.09 -8.28 12.24
C ARG A 133 -33.86 -7.61 13.38
N ALA A 134 -33.18 -7.20 14.44
CA ALA A 134 -33.81 -6.58 15.61
C ALA A 134 -34.31 -5.15 15.35
N LYS A 135 -33.76 -4.44 14.37
CA LYS A 135 -34.09 -3.04 14.09
C LYS A 135 -35.29 -2.85 13.15
N ASP A 136 -35.91 -3.91 12.64
CA ASP A 136 -37.11 -3.89 11.75
C ASP A 136 -37.05 -2.87 10.58
N THR A 137 -35.85 -2.43 10.19
CA THR A 137 -35.70 -1.24 9.30
C THR A 137 -35.63 -1.61 7.82
N ILE A 138 -35.81 -2.87 7.44
CA ILE A 138 -35.79 -3.27 6.03
C ILE A 138 -36.93 -4.27 5.79
N ASN A 139 -37.92 -3.86 4.99
CA ASN A 139 -38.65 -4.78 4.11
C ASN A 139 -37.59 -5.35 3.15
N ILE A 140 -36.96 -6.47 3.51
CA ILE A 140 -35.87 -7.08 2.72
C ILE A 140 -36.50 -7.69 1.45
N THR A 141 -36.78 -6.86 0.45
CA THR A 141 -37.01 -7.32 -0.93
C THR A 141 -35.72 -7.72 -1.63
N THR A 142 -34.56 -7.34 -1.07
CA THR A 142 -33.22 -7.66 -1.59
C THR A 142 -32.47 -8.55 -0.59
N PRO A 143 -32.24 -9.84 -0.89
CA PRO A 143 -31.51 -10.74 0.00
C PRO A 143 -30.15 -10.16 0.37
N VAL A 144 -29.85 -10.04 1.66
CA VAL A 144 -28.49 -9.78 2.13
C VAL A 144 -27.64 -10.97 1.66
N PRO A 145 -26.63 -10.78 0.80
CA PRO A 145 -25.87 -11.91 0.31
C PRO A 145 -24.95 -12.37 1.44
N LEU A 146 -25.27 -13.53 2.02
CA LEU A 146 -24.58 -14.06 3.21
C LEU A 146 -23.12 -14.44 2.92
N ASP A 147 -22.77 -14.63 1.65
CA ASP A 147 -21.48 -15.18 1.20
C ASP A 147 -20.58 -14.16 0.49
N GLN A 148 -20.74 -12.85 0.75
CA GLN A 148 -19.84 -11.86 0.15
C GLN A 148 -18.41 -12.02 0.72
N PRO A 149 -17.41 -12.29 -0.13
CA PRO A 149 -16.03 -12.30 0.31
C PRO A 149 -15.56 -10.86 0.60
N PRO A 150 -14.41 -10.70 1.29
CA PRO A 150 -13.79 -9.39 1.43
C PRO A 150 -13.51 -8.73 0.08
N GLU A 151 -13.67 -7.41 0.03
CA GLU A 151 -13.42 -6.58 -1.16
C GLU A 151 -12.45 -5.45 -0.81
N ILE A 152 -11.64 -5.01 -1.78
CA ILE A 152 -10.73 -3.87 -1.56
C ILE A 152 -11.55 -2.59 -1.34
N GLU A 153 -12.69 -2.48 -2.03
CA GLU A 153 -13.57 -1.32 -1.98
C GLU A 153 -14.94 -1.76 -1.47
N ARG A 154 -15.01 -2.00 -0.15
CA ARG A 154 -16.20 -2.54 0.48
C ARG A 154 -17.22 -1.44 0.80
N ASP A 155 -18.45 -1.61 0.31
CA ASP A 155 -19.59 -0.75 0.64
C ASP A 155 -20.71 -1.56 1.34
N SER A 156 -20.48 -1.89 2.61
CA SER A 156 -21.44 -2.67 3.40
C SER A 156 -21.34 -2.34 4.90
N HIS A 157 -22.41 -2.55 5.65
CA HIS A 157 -22.40 -2.49 7.12
C HIS A 157 -22.23 -3.87 7.78
N ILE A 158 -22.24 -4.95 6.99
CA ILE A 158 -22.19 -6.33 7.48
C ILE A 158 -20.80 -6.90 7.27
N THR A 159 -20.20 -7.44 8.34
CA THR A 159 -18.86 -8.02 8.27
C THR A 159 -18.77 -9.10 7.19
N ALA A 160 -17.84 -8.96 6.25
CA ALA A 160 -17.54 -9.97 5.24
C ALA A 160 -16.66 -11.07 5.85
N VAL A 161 -16.83 -12.30 5.38
CA VAL A 161 -16.07 -13.44 5.89
C VAL A 161 -15.12 -13.96 4.82
N ALA A 162 -13.82 -13.98 5.14
CA ALA A 162 -12.83 -14.60 4.27
C ALA A 162 -13.11 -16.12 4.19
N PRO A 163 -13.06 -16.74 2.99
CA PRO A 163 -13.20 -18.17 2.85
C PRO A 163 -12.26 -18.95 3.78
N ALA A 164 -12.74 -20.04 4.35
CA ALA A 164 -11.92 -20.91 5.17
C ALA A 164 -10.90 -21.66 4.32
N PHE A 165 -9.63 -21.57 4.70
CA PHE A 165 -8.52 -22.30 4.05
C PHE A 165 -7.89 -23.31 5.02
N PRO A 166 -7.37 -24.45 4.53
CA PRO A 166 -6.61 -25.40 5.36
C PRO A 166 -5.42 -24.73 6.05
N VAL A 167 -5.17 -25.09 7.31
CA VAL A 167 -4.14 -24.46 8.14
C VAL A 167 -2.74 -24.61 7.52
N GLU A 168 -2.46 -25.72 6.84
CA GLU A 168 -1.19 -25.97 6.16
C GLU A 168 -0.99 -25.00 4.97
N MET A 169 -2.08 -24.68 4.26
CA MET A 169 -2.05 -23.71 3.17
C MET A 169 -1.83 -22.30 3.71
N VAL A 170 -2.57 -21.92 4.75
CA VAL A 170 -2.43 -20.61 5.41
C VAL A 170 -1.01 -20.42 5.95
N THR A 171 -0.47 -21.41 6.64
CA THR A 171 0.88 -21.35 7.23
C THR A 171 1.95 -21.11 6.16
N ARG A 172 1.81 -21.80 5.01
CA ARG A 172 2.71 -21.60 3.87
C ARG A 172 2.65 -20.19 3.29
N VAL A 173 1.44 -19.62 3.18
CA VAL A 173 1.23 -18.26 2.70
C VAL A 173 1.81 -17.25 3.68
N LEU A 174 1.52 -17.38 4.98
CA LEU A 174 2.03 -16.49 6.01
C LEU A 174 3.55 -16.45 6.07
N ASN A 175 4.22 -17.58 5.84
CA ASN A 175 5.69 -17.65 5.75
C ASN A 175 6.28 -16.95 4.52
N ARG A 176 5.46 -16.63 3.52
CA ARG A 176 5.87 -15.94 2.27
C ARG A 176 5.22 -14.57 2.12
N LEU A 177 4.36 -14.18 3.07
CA LEU A 177 3.60 -12.95 2.97
C LEU A 177 4.59 -11.78 3.10
N PRO A 178 4.67 -10.88 2.11
CA PRO A 178 5.63 -9.80 2.12
C PRO A 178 5.29 -8.76 3.20
N GLU A 179 6.28 -8.00 3.66
CA GLU A 179 6.05 -6.91 4.59
C GLU A 179 5.20 -5.78 3.99
N LYS A 180 5.26 -5.61 2.66
CA LYS A 180 4.49 -4.63 1.89
C LYS A 180 3.49 -5.32 0.96
N LEU A 181 2.25 -4.85 0.95
CA LEU A 181 1.20 -5.26 0.00
C LEU A 181 0.69 -4.03 -0.74
N SER A 182 0.36 -4.21 -2.02
CA SER A 182 -0.08 -3.11 -2.89
C SER A 182 -1.40 -3.45 -3.57
N PHE A 183 -2.31 -2.50 -3.67
CA PHE A 183 -3.63 -2.70 -4.30
C PHE A 183 -4.09 -1.45 -5.07
N ALA A 184 -4.87 -1.68 -6.12
CA ALA A 184 -5.60 -0.62 -6.81
C ALA A 184 -6.89 -0.31 -6.05
N HIS A 185 -7.17 0.97 -5.84
CA HIS A 185 -8.42 1.48 -5.30
C HIS A 185 -8.93 2.60 -6.22
N THR A 186 -10.25 2.78 -6.38
CA THR A 186 -10.85 3.74 -7.34
C THR A 186 -10.32 5.16 -7.13
N ASN A 187 -10.08 5.46 -5.87
CA ASN A 187 -9.62 6.75 -5.39
C ASN A 187 -8.07 6.88 -5.30
N GLY A 188 -7.27 5.84 -5.59
CA GLY A 188 -5.80 5.89 -5.51
C GLY A 188 -5.08 4.55 -5.42
N LEU A 189 -3.75 4.60 -5.22
CA LEU A 189 -2.91 3.42 -5.00
C LEU A 189 -2.75 3.18 -3.49
N LEU A 190 -3.04 1.96 -3.05
CA LEU A 190 -2.81 1.52 -1.68
C LEU A 190 -1.45 0.82 -1.60
N HIS A 191 -0.51 1.42 -0.88
CA HIS A 191 0.73 0.77 -0.46
C HIS A 191 0.63 0.54 1.04
N MET A 192 0.65 -0.71 1.47
CA MET A 192 0.35 -1.10 2.85
C MET A 192 1.53 -1.83 3.48
N LYS A 193 1.78 -1.58 4.76
CA LYS A 193 2.85 -2.23 5.53
C LYS A 193 2.30 -3.02 6.69
N LEU A 194 2.83 -4.22 6.91
CA LEU A 194 2.50 -5.04 8.07
C LEU A 194 2.95 -4.36 9.37
N LEU A 195 2.00 -4.14 10.27
CA LEU A 195 2.23 -3.72 11.65
C LEU A 195 1.81 -4.84 12.62
N ASN A 196 2.78 -5.28 13.42
CA ASN A 196 2.61 -6.38 14.34
C ASN A 196 3.38 -6.13 15.65
N PRO A 197 2.74 -5.51 16.67
CA PRO A 197 1.33 -5.12 16.71
C PRO A 197 1.05 -3.74 16.10
N LEU A 198 -0.23 -3.45 15.86
CA LEU A 198 -0.73 -2.09 15.62
C LEU A 198 -0.53 -1.23 16.89
N PRO A 199 -0.23 0.07 16.72
CA PRO A 199 -0.01 0.93 17.86
C PRO A 199 -1.31 1.19 18.63
N ILE A 200 -1.25 1.42 19.95
CA ILE A 200 -2.43 1.83 20.73
C ILE A 200 -2.90 3.20 20.20
N PRO A 201 -4.18 3.34 19.80
CA PRO A 201 -4.72 4.62 19.34
C PRO A 201 -4.66 5.70 20.43
N ASP A 202 -4.78 6.96 20.03
CA ASP A 202 -4.95 8.05 20.99
C ASP A 202 -6.28 7.90 21.73
N CYS A 203 -6.37 8.52 22.91
CA CYS A 203 -7.53 8.37 23.79
C CYS A 203 -8.90 8.60 23.13
N PRO A 204 -9.10 9.57 22.20
CA PRO A 204 -10.39 9.76 21.53
C PRO A 204 -10.83 8.57 20.67
N PHE A 205 -9.89 7.77 20.16
CA PHE A 205 -10.14 6.71 19.19
C PHE A 205 -9.99 5.30 19.77
N VAL A 206 -9.42 5.17 20.97
CA VAL A 206 -9.09 3.86 21.57
C VAL A 206 -10.31 2.96 21.75
N SER A 207 -11.49 3.55 22.02
CA SER A 207 -12.74 2.80 22.19
C SER A 207 -13.27 2.21 20.88
N SER A 208 -13.05 2.90 19.76
CA SER A 208 -13.37 2.38 18.42
C SER A 208 -12.35 1.36 17.95
N GLY A 209 -11.08 1.53 18.34
CA GLY A 209 -9.97 0.71 17.90
C GLY A 209 -9.74 0.81 16.39
N TYR A 210 -9.08 -0.19 15.82
CA TYR A 210 -8.91 -0.33 14.37
C TYR A 210 -9.98 -1.24 13.79
N ALA A 211 -10.36 -0.98 12.54
CA ALA A 211 -11.27 -1.82 11.79
C ALA A 211 -10.63 -2.20 10.45
N CYS A 212 -10.90 -3.40 9.96
CA CYS A 212 -10.43 -3.82 8.64
C CYS A 212 -11.36 -3.24 7.58
N ASP A 213 -10.86 -2.43 6.67
CA ASP A 213 -11.66 -1.80 5.62
C ASP A 213 -12.17 -2.81 4.60
N SER A 214 -11.43 -3.90 4.37
CA SER A 214 -11.84 -4.92 3.39
C SER A 214 -12.97 -5.83 3.84
N CYS A 215 -13.15 -6.02 5.15
CA CYS A 215 -14.17 -6.92 5.68
C CYS A 215 -15.06 -6.32 6.77
N GLY A 216 -14.74 -5.15 7.31
CA GLY A 216 -15.47 -4.52 8.41
C GLY A 216 -15.15 -5.06 9.80
N LEU A 217 -14.23 -6.03 9.96
CA LEU A 217 -13.87 -6.60 11.27
C LEU A 217 -13.32 -5.51 12.20
N ARG A 218 -13.93 -5.33 13.37
CA ARG A 218 -13.51 -4.33 14.37
C ARG A 218 -12.56 -4.92 15.41
N GLY A 219 -11.75 -4.06 16.03
CA GLY A 219 -10.86 -4.43 17.12
C GLY A 219 -9.62 -5.22 16.70
N ILE A 220 -9.17 -5.03 15.45
CA ILE A 220 -7.94 -5.66 14.94
C ILE A 220 -6.71 -5.07 15.63
N ARG A 221 -5.67 -5.88 15.78
CA ARG A 221 -4.44 -5.53 16.53
C ARG A 221 -3.15 -5.86 15.79
N VAL A 222 -3.28 -6.53 14.66
CA VAL A 222 -2.22 -6.81 13.69
C VAL A 222 -2.87 -6.63 12.33
N ALA A 223 -2.29 -5.79 11.49
CA ALA A 223 -2.85 -5.46 10.20
C ALA A 223 -1.77 -5.00 9.24
N TYR A 224 -2.09 -5.02 7.96
CA TYR A 224 -1.43 -4.15 7.01
C TYR A 224 -2.11 -2.79 7.08
N GLU A 225 -1.35 -1.71 7.23
CA GLU A 225 -1.87 -0.33 7.26
C GLU A 225 -1.27 0.46 6.09
N ALA A 226 -2.10 1.28 5.44
CA ALA A 226 -1.67 2.12 4.33
C ALA A 226 -0.61 3.15 4.75
N MET A 227 0.43 3.28 3.94
CA MET A 227 1.57 4.16 4.15
C MET A 227 1.31 5.56 3.58
N LEU A 228 1.86 6.59 4.23
CA LEU A 228 1.82 7.96 3.72
C LEU A 228 2.93 8.27 2.72
N TYR A 229 4.12 7.81 3.04
CA TYR A 229 5.36 8.03 2.30
C TYR A 229 6.16 6.74 2.36
N GLU A 230 6.77 6.35 1.25
CA GLU A 230 7.83 5.34 1.26
C GLU A 230 9.16 6.09 1.29
N GLU A 231 9.83 6.03 2.43
CA GLU A 231 11.28 6.21 2.55
C GLU A 231 11.84 7.59 2.11
N GLU A 232 11.74 8.59 3.00
CA GLU A 232 12.83 9.54 3.18
C GLU A 232 13.59 9.15 4.45
N ALA A 233 14.93 9.15 4.35
CA ALA A 233 15.87 8.76 5.39
C ALA A 233 15.53 9.37 6.76
N ASP A 234 15.75 8.58 7.82
CA ASP A 234 15.69 8.97 9.24
C ASP A 234 14.34 9.21 9.92
N THR A 235 13.20 8.97 9.28
CA THR A 235 11.94 8.82 10.04
C THR A 235 11.32 7.47 9.76
N ASN A 236 11.14 6.63 10.80
CA ASN A 236 10.40 5.37 10.76
C ASN A 236 9.17 5.53 9.86
N GLY A 237 9.22 4.98 8.63
CA GLY A 237 8.28 5.29 7.54
C GLY A 237 6.87 5.49 8.08
N VAL A 238 6.39 6.73 8.04
CA VAL A 238 5.24 7.17 8.84
C VAL A 238 4.00 6.44 8.34
N VAL A 239 3.64 5.38 9.05
CA VAL A 239 2.40 4.66 8.88
C VAL A 239 1.33 5.41 9.67
N ARG A 240 0.40 6.07 8.94
CA ARG A 240 -0.98 6.40 9.34
C ARG A 240 -1.66 7.39 8.39
N SER A 241 -2.82 7.00 7.85
CA SER A 241 -4.07 7.79 7.80
C SER A 241 -4.19 9.17 7.09
N ASN A 242 -3.16 9.76 6.49
CA ASN A 242 -3.33 10.96 5.61
C ASN A 242 -3.06 10.68 4.12
N ALA A 243 -3.11 9.41 3.70
CA ALA A 243 -3.11 9.09 2.28
C ALA A 243 -4.49 9.49 1.78
N ARG A 244 -4.63 10.70 1.22
CA ARG A 244 -5.85 11.06 0.49
C ARG A 244 -6.05 10.02 -0.61
N ILE A 245 -7.05 9.18 -0.41
CA ILE A 245 -7.65 8.35 -1.44
C ILE A 245 -8.88 9.18 -1.89
N ALA A 246 -8.66 10.10 -2.84
CA ALA A 246 -9.62 11.05 -3.44
C ALA A 246 -10.42 12.01 -2.49
N GLN A 247 -11.41 12.71 -3.07
CA GLN A 247 -11.97 14.02 -2.68
C GLN A 247 -12.78 14.06 -1.36
N HIS A 248 -12.98 12.93 -0.68
CA HIS A 248 -13.71 12.88 0.59
C HIS A 248 -12.78 12.47 1.73
N TYR A 249 -12.88 13.23 2.84
CA TYR A 249 -12.11 13.02 4.06
C TYR A 249 -12.54 11.71 4.74
N SER A 250 -11.94 10.59 4.35
CA SER A 250 -12.01 9.36 5.15
C SER A 250 -10.63 8.72 5.28
N HIS A 251 -10.37 8.33 6.52
CA HIS A 251 -9.08 8.06 7.16
C HIS A 251 -8.56 6.66 6.88
N GLY A 252 -7.24 6.48 6.82
CA GLY A 252 -6.58 5.17 6.92
C GLY A 252 -6.97 4.18 5.82
N TYR A 253 -6.27 3.06 5.76
CA TYR A 253 -6.80 1.84 5.15
C TYR A 253 -6.08 0.67 5.81
N ASP A 254 -6.82 -0.13 6.56
CA ASP A 254 -6.34 -1.21 7.38
C ASP A 254 -6.88 -2.55 6.87
N MET A 255 -6.00 -3.54 6.76
CA MET A 255 -6.36 -4.88 6.31
C MET A 255 -5.89 -5.91 7.33
N CYS A 256 -6.85 -6.64 7.91
CA CYS A 256 -6.57 -7.72 8.85
C CYS A 256 -5.83 -8.88 8.17
N THR A 257 -5.13 -9.68 8.98
CA THR A 257 -4.34 -10.83 8.49
C THR A 257 -5.16 -11.85 7.68
N ALA A 258 -6.43 -12.08 8.05
CA ALA A 258 -7.33 -12.94 7.28
C ALA A 258 -7.60 -12.40 5.86
N CYS A 259 -7.84 -11.10 5.71
CA CYS A 259 -8.03 -10.47 4.40
C CYS A 259 -6.72 -10.45 3.59
N ALA A 260 -5.58 -10.17 4.24
CA ALA A 260 -4.28 -10.21 3.58
C ALA A 260 -3.98 -11.59 2.98
N VAL A 261 -4.21 -12.67 3.74
CA VAL A 261 -4.08 -14.05 3.25
C VAL A 261 -5.05 -14.33 2.11
N TYR A 262 -6.32 -13.91 2.24
CA TYR A 262 -7.34 -14.09 1.21
C TYR A 262 -6.94 -13.42 -0.12
N PHE A 263 -6.57 -12.14 -0.11
CA PHE A 263 -6.20 -11.41 -1.32
C PHE A 263 -4.91 -11.93 -1.93
N TYR A 264 -3.92 -12.31 -1.09
CA TYR A 264 -2.69 -12.90 -1.59
C TYR A 264 -2.96 -14.23 -2.31
N LEU A 265 -3.77 -15.11 -1.73
CA LEU A 265 -4.18 -16.38 -2.34
C LEU A 265 -5.01 -16.19 -3.60
N ARG A 266 -5.94 -15.22 -3.59
CA ARG A 266 -6.74 -14.86 -4.77
C ARG A 266 -5.84 -14.40 -5.91
N GLN A 267 -4.83 -13.60 -5.60
CA GLN A 267 -3.85 -13.15 -6.58
C GLN A 267 -3.02 -14.32 -7.11
N GLU A 268 -2.52 -15.21 -6.25
CA GLU A 268 -1.85 -16.45 -6.71
C GLU A 268 -2.72 -17.23 -7.71
N GLN A 269 -4.01 -17.35 -7.44
CA GLN A 269 -4.95 -18.05 -8.30
C GLN A 269 -5.14 -17.34 -9.64
N HIS A 270 -5.30 -16.02 -9.64
CA HIS A 270 -5.40 -15.22 -10.86
C HIS A 270 -4.17 -15.43 -11.76
N LEU A 271 -2.96 -15.33 -11.21
CA LEU A 271 -1.72 -15.52 -11.97
C LEU A 271 -1.60 -16.95 -12.52
N LYS A 272 -1.95 -17.97 -11.72
CA LYS A 272 -2.03 -19.37 -12.17
C LYS A 272 -3.06 -19.55 -13.28
N GLN A 273 -4.24 -18.96 -13.17
CA GLN A 273 -5.28 -19.04 -14.20
C GLN A 273 -4.84 -18.36 -15.49
N CYS A 274 -4.24 -17.17 -15.40
CA CYS A 274 -3.70 -16.44 -16.54
C CYS A 274 -2.68 -17.29 -17.32
N TRP A 275 -1.89 -18.11 -16.63
CA TRP A 275 -0.96 -19.04 -17.26
C TRP A 275 -1.65 -20.18 -18.02
N MET A 276 -2.70 -20.73 -17.42
CA MET A 276 -3.43 -21.90 -17.93
C MET A 276 -4.44 -21.53 -19.03
N LYS A 277 -4.99 -20.31 -18.95
CA LYS A 277 -5.97 -19.73 -19.88
C LYS A 277 -5.45 -18.36 -20.36
N PRO A 278 -4.51 -18.34 -21.32
CA PRO A 278 -3.74 -17.17 -21.67
C PRO A 278 -4.51 -16.06 -22.41
N HIS A 279 -5.84 -16.10 -22.44
CA HIS A 279 -6.65 -15.07 -23.10
C HIS A 279 -7.50 -14.26 -22.12
N ASP A 280 -7.82 -14.83 -20.96
CA ASP A 280 -8.70 -14.20 -19.97
C ASP A 280 -7.87 -13.20 -19.14
N PRO A 281 -8.20 -11.90 -19.18
CA PRO A 281 -7.59 -10.95 -18.27
C PRO A 281 -8.05 -11.20 -16.83
N PHE A 282 -7.21 -10.85 -15.86
CA PHE A 282 -7.61 -10.72 -14.47
C PHE A 282 -7.41 -9.30 -13.99
N ALA A 283 -8.19 -8.93 -12.97
CA ALA A 283 -8.05 -7.70 -12.21
C ALA A 283 -8.23 -8.00 -10.72
N LEU A 284 -7.43 -7.36 -9.88
CA LEU A 284 -7.52 -7.41 -8.43
C LEU A 284 -8.20 -6.13 -7.93
N GLY A 285 -9.53 -6.13 -7.93
CA GLY A 285 -10.35 -4.97 -7.56
C GLY A 285 -10.97 -4.26 -8.77
N VAL A 286 -11.91 -3.35 -8.50
CA VAL A 286 -12.72 -2.68 -9.53
C VAL A 286 -11.97 -1.56 -10.27
N ALA A 287 -10.91 -1.03 -9.66
CA ALA A 287 -10.09 0.04 -10.22
C ALA A 287 -8.96 -0.45 -11.15
N ALA A 288 -8.73 -1.76 -11.21
CA ALA A 288 -7.62 -2.35 -11.95
C ALA A 288 -8.07 -2.89 -13.31
N GLY A 289 -7.18 -2.80 -14.31
CA GLY A 289 -7.44 -3.39 -15.62
C GLY A 289 -6.25 -3.34 -16.57
N VAL A 290 -6.32 -4.18 -17.60
CA VAL A 290 -5.37 -4.19 -18.71
C VAL A 290 -6.12 -4.42 -20.03
N ALA A 291 -5.80 -3.63 -21.04
CA ALA A 291 -6.39 -3.71 -22.36
C ALA A 291 -5.28 -3.68 -23.43
N VAL A 292 -4.97 -4.83 -24.01
CA VAL A 292 -4.01 -4.92 -25.12
C VAL A 292 -4.73 -4.50 -26.41
N LYS A 293 -4.26 -3.43 -27.04
CA LYS A 293 -4.88 -2.85 -28.24
C LYS A 293 -4.30 -3.49 -29.51
N GLU A 294 -2.99 -3.64 -29.53
CA GLU A 294 -2.24 -4.22 -30.64
C GLU A 294 -0.99 -4.93 -30.11
N ALA A 295 -0.58 -6.02 -30.76
CA ALA A 295 0.72 -6.64 -30.54
C ALA A 295 1.30 -7.11 -31.88
N SER A 296 2.59 -6.86 -32.10
CA SER A 296 3.29 -7.19 -33.34
C SER A 296 4.63 -7.83 -33.06
N TYR A 297 4.90 -8.97 -33.71
CA TYR A 297 6.21 -9.59 -33.73
C TYR A 297 7.04 -8.98 -34.85
N LEU A 298 8.22 -8.46 -34.52
CA LEU A 298 9.09 -7.76 -35.45
C LEU A 298 10.52 -8.30 -35.37
N ASN A 299 11.20 -8.28 -36.52
CA ASN A 299 12.64 -8.51 -36.61
C ASN A 299 13.31 -7.16 -36.85
N GLY A 300 14.24 -6.77 -35.98
CA GLY A 300 15.08 -5.59 -36.17
C GLY A 300 16.55 -5.92 -36.32
N GLU A 301 17.32 -4.90 -36.70
CA GLU A 301 18.77 -4.88 -36.56
C GLU A 301 19.11 -4.04 -35.33
N ALA A 302 19.73 -4.63 -34.30
CA ALA A 302 20.38 -3.85 -33.25
C ALA A 302 21.85 -3.63 -33.63
N ILE A 303 22.26 -2.36 -33.68
CA ILE A 303 23.68 -2.01 -33.73
C ILE A 303 24.19 -2.10 -32.30
N VAL A 304 24.87 -3.20 -31.95
CA VAL A 304 25.59 -3.28 -30.69
C VAL A 304 26.89 -2.49 -30.87
N THR A 305 26.85 -1.18 -30.65
CA THR A 305 28.07 -0.45 -30.27
C THR A 305 28.38 -0.84 -28.84
N ALA A 306 29.60 -1.32 -28.60
CA ALA A 306 30.13 -1.44 -27.24
C ALA A 306 30.33 -0.04 -26.66
N ALA A 307 29.24 0.65 -26.36
CA ALA A 307 29.21 1.82 -25.51
C ALA A 307 28.76 1.30 -24.15
N LYS A 308 29.65 1.41 -23.16
CA LYS A 308 29.18 1.69 -21.81
C LYS A 308 28.37 2.98 -21.94
N GLU A 309 27.05 2.87 -22.03
CA GLU A 309 26.23 3.96 -21.53
C GLU A 309 26.50 3.95 -20.03
N GLU A 310 27.32 4.90 -19.57
CA GLU A 310 27.24 5.37 -18.20
C GLU A 310 25.79 5.81 -18.02
N PHE A 311 24.99 4.92 -17.44
CA PHE A 311 23.77 5.33 -16.76
C PHE A 311 24.24 6.32 -15.70
N ASP A 312 23.80 7.58 -15.82
CA ASP A 312 23.89 8.52 -14.73
C ASP A 312 23.23 7.85 -13.51
N ASP A 313 24.06 7.50 -12.54
CA ASP A 313 23.65 7.05 -11.23
C ASP A 313 22.59 8.01 -10.68
N ALA A 314 21.56 7.45 -10.05
CA ALA A 314 20.59 8.20 -9.25
C ALA A 314 21.32 9.21 -8.34
N PRO A 315 20.95 10.50 -8.33
CA PRO A 315 21.74 11.47 -7.61
C PRO A 315 21.53 11.34 -6.11
N SER A 316 22.62 10.99 -5.44
CA SER A 316 22.83 11.25 -4.01
C SER A 316 22.60 12.73 -3.70
N HIS A 317 21.84 12.99 -2.64
CA HIS A 317 21.57 14.33 -2.13
C HIS A 317 22.88 15.02 -1.72
N ALA A 318 23.32 16.01 -2.51
CA ALA A 318 24.41 16.91 -2.13
C ALA A 318 23.84 18.30 -1.84
N SER A 319 23.90 18.67 -0.57
CA SER A 319 23.70 19.99 -0.01
C SER A 319 24.55 21.06 -0.70
N VAL A 320 23.92 22.17 -1.12
CA VAL A 320 24.58 23.33 -1.72
C VAL A 320 24.88 24.40 -0.68
N SER A 321 26.12 24.93 -0.69
CA SER A 321 26.55 26.22 -0.12
C SER A 321 27.97 26.58 -0.66
N PRO A 322 28.40 27.87 -0.71
CA PRO A 322 28.66 28.62 -1.96
C PRO A 322 30.17 28.90 -2.26
N PRO A 323 30.53 29.66 -3.34
CA PRO A 323 31.82 29.53 -4.01
C PRO A 323 32.90 30.50 -3.51
N SER A 324 34.17 30.09 -3.67
CA SER A 324 35.31 31.03 -3.63
C SER A 324 36.34 30.69 -4.71
N CYS A 325 36.59 31.69 -5.56
CA CYS A 325 37.62 31.74 -6.61
C CYS A 325 39.06 31.62 -6.08
N GLY A 326 39.95 31.05 -6.91
CA GLY A 326 41.41 31.17 -6.77
C GLY A 326 42.16 30.46 -7.93
N PRO A 327 43.12 31.10 -8.64
CA PRO A 327 43.62 30.60 -9.93
C PRO A 327 45.03 29.97 -9.92
N SER A 328 45.31 29.23 -11.00
CA SER A 328 46.61 28.97 -11.67
C SER A 328 47.65 28.04 -11.02
N ARG A 329 48.12 27.03 -11.79
CA ARG A 329 49.42 27.08 -12.51
C ARG A 329 49.72 25.84 -13.37
N LYS A 330 50.43 26.11 -14.47
CA LYS A 330 50.97 25.20 -15.50
C LYS A 330 52.18 24.41 -14.98
N SER A 331 52.39 23.20 -15.48
CA SER A 331 53.73 22.77 -15.92
C SER A 331 53.67 21.66 -16.97
N SER A 332 54.40 21.92 -18.04
CA SER A 332 54.70 21.14 -19.23
C SER A 332 55.44 19.83 -18.96
N GLN A 333 55.28 18.84 -19.85
CA GLN A 333 56.41 18.12 -20.46
C GLN A 333 55.98 17.44 -21.77
N ASN A 334 56.79 17.64 -22.81
CA ASN A 334 56.68 17.04 -24.15
C ASN A 334 57.33 15.65 -24.15
N SER A 335 56.68 14.67 -24.78
CA SER A 335 57.37 13.53 -25.40
C SER A 335 56.59 13.03 -26.61
N SER A 336 57.25 13.03 -27.77
CA SER A 336 56.79 12.49 -29.05
C SER A 336 56.75 10.96 -29.05
N CYS A 337 55.68 10.34 -29.56
CA CYS A 337 55.77 9.13 -30.41
C CYS A 337 54.38 8.68 -30.92
N THR A 338 54.28 8.57 -32.24
CA THR A 338 53.44 7.63 -33.03
C THR A 338 52.04 7.30 -32.53
N SER A 339 51.02 7.87 -33.22
CA SER A 339 49.62 7.45 -33.12
C SER A 339 49.43 6.02 -33.64
N PRO A 340 48.89 5.08 -32.86
CA PRO A 340 48.28 3.89 -33.41
C PRO A 340 46.93 4.27 -34.06
N GLU A 341 46.63 3.70 -35.23
CA GLU A 341 45.28 3.81 -35.82
C GLU A 341 44.22 3.38 -34.79
N PRO A 342 43.08 4.07 -34.71
CA PRO A 342 42.01 3.67 -33.80
C PRO A 342 41.53 2.26 -34.17
N PRO A 343 41.34 1.36 -33.20
CA PRO A 343 40.83 0.02 -33.48
C PRO A 343 39.45 0.17 -34.13
N MET A 344 39.30 -0.36 -35.34
CA MET A 344 38.00 -0.50 -35.98
C MET A 344 37.11 -1.35 -35.06
N THR A 345 36.22 -0.72 -34.30
CA THR A 345 35.14 -1.38 -33.60
C THR A 345 34.20 -1.98 -34.63
N ARG A 346 34.40 -3.26 -34.93
CA ARG A 346 33.54 -4.03 -35.82
C ARG A 346 32.15 -4.10 -35.19
N CYS A 347 31.23 -3.21 -35.59
CA CYS A 347 29.82 -3.29 -35.24
C CYS A 347 29.29 -4.67 -35.67
N LYS A 348 29.08 -5.57 -34.72
CA LYS A 348 28.29 -6.78 -34.97
C LYS A 348 26.84 -6.34 -35.04
N ARG A 349 26.26 -6.40 -36.24
CA ARG A 349 24.79 -6.35 -36.39
C ARG A 349 24.26 -7.67 -35.85
N VAL A 350 23.53 -7.61 -34.76
CA VAL A 350 22.80 -8.77 -34.25
C VAL A 350 21.34 -8.56 -34.66
N SER A 351 20.79 -9.50 -35.41
CA SER A 351 19.36 -9.52 -35.68
C SER A 351 18.64 -9.76 -34.36
N THR A 352 17.86 -8.80 -33.90
CA THR A 352 17.11 -8.90 -32.64
C THR A 352 15.63 -9.02 -32.97
N SER A 353 15.01 -10.10 -32.49
CA SER A 353 13.55 -10.23 -32.55
C SER A 353 12.95 -9.56 -31.32
N PHE A 354 11.82 -8.89 -31.50
CA PHE A 354 11.11 -8.26 -30.40
C PHE A 354 9.60 -8.25 -30.64
N ILE A 355 8.84 -8.07 -29.56
CA ILE A 355 7.39 -7.95 -29.60
C ILE A 355 7.04 -6.54 -29.13
N ASP A 356 6.43 -5.76 -30.01
CA ASP A 356 5.87 -4.44 -29.68
C ASP A 356 4.39 -4.62 -29.30
N ILE A 357 3.97 -4.01 -28.20
CA ILE A 357 2.64 -4.14 -27.61
C ILE A 357 2.12 -2.75 -27.28
N GLU A 358 0.95 -2.39 -27.80
CA GLU A 358 0.22 -1.21 -27.34
C GLU A 358 -0.81 -1.64 -26.29
N VAL A 359 -0.71 -1.11 -25.08
CA VAL A 359 -1.51 -1.53 -23.93
C VAL A 359 -2.03 -0.33 -23.14
N GLY A 360 -3.34 -0.32 -22.86
CA GLY A 360 -3.96 0.53 -21.85
C GLY A 360 -3.95 -0.16 -20.49
N ILE A 361 -3.59 0.55 -19.42
CA ILE A 361 -3.54 0.00 -18.07
C ILE A 361 -4.24 0.90 -17.05
N ALA A 362 -4.84 0.27 -16.04
CA ALA A 362 -5.47 0.93 -14.91
C ALA A 362 -5.02 0.28 -13.59
N PRO A 363 -4.91 1.06 -12.50
CA PRO A 363 -5.26 2.48 -12.37
C PRO A 363 -4.22 3.44 -12.96
N ILE A 364 -4.58 4.73 -13.14
CA ILE A 364 -3.61 5.78 -13.48
C ILE A 364 -2.55 5.87 -12.37
N GLY A 365 -1.27 5.94 -12.76
CA GLY A 365 -0.13 5.86 -11.85
C GLY A 365 0.49 4.47 -11.76
N SER A 366 -0.19 3.43 -12.25
CA SER A 366 0.46 2.14 -12.52
C SER A 366 1.36 2.22 -13.75
N ARG A 367 2.24 1.22 -13.89
CA ARG A 367 3.16 1.08 -15.03
C ARG A 367 2.97 -0.28 -15.70
N PRO A 368 3.23 -0.40 -17.01
CA PRO A 368 3.14 -1.68 -17.66
C PRO A 368 4.32 -2.55 -17.23
N ILE A 369 4.04 -3.83 -17.00
CA ILE A 369 5.04 -4.88 -16.87
C ILE A 369 4.81 -5.89 -17.97
N ALA A 370 5.88 -6.30 -18.66
CA ALA A 370 5.78 -7.36 -19.65
C ALA A 370 7.03 -8.23 -19.70
N TYR A 371 6.85 -9.54 -19.86
CA TYR A 371 7.93 -10.50 -19.99
C TYR A 371 7.45 -11.78 -20.67
N VAL A 372 8.38 -12.53 -21.27
CA VAL A 372 8.09 -13.81 -21.91
C VAL A 372 7.87 -14.90 -20.87
N LEU A 373 6.81 -15.70 -21.04
CA LEU A 373 6.49 -16.81 -20.15
C LEU A 373 7.12 -18.13 -20.64
N PRO A 374 7.79 -18.91 -19.79
CA PRO A 374 8.27 -20.25 -20.14
C PRO A 374 7.12 -21.21 -20.52
N LYS A 375 7.45 -22.35 -21.13
CA LYS A 375 6.44 -23.30 -21.62
C LYS A 375 5.72 -24.00 -20.45
N ALA A 376 4.39 -23.99 -20.49
CA ALA A 376 3.56 -24.60 -19.44
C ALA A 376 3.82 -26.11 -19.26
N LYS A 377 4.15 -26.81 -20.36
CA LYS A 377 4.45 -28.25 -20.37
C LYS A 377 5.75 -28.63 -19.69
N GLU A 378 6.71 -27.71 -19.56
CA GLU A 378 8.00 -27.96 -18.89
C GLU A 378 7.83 -27.87 -17.37
N LEU A 379 7.05 -26.89 -16.89
CA LEU A 379 6.80 -26.70 -15.46
C LEU A 379 5.98 -27.82 -14.81
N LEU A 380 5.01 -28.37 -15.54
CA LEU A 380 4.21 -29.50 -15.06
C LEU A 380 5.04 -30.80 -14.91
N LYS A 381 6.12 -30.95 -15.66
CA LYS A 381 7.02 -32.11 -15.56
C LYS A 381 7.92 -32.04 -14.33
N GLU A 382 8.31 -30.84 -13.93
CA GLU A 382 9.33 -30.62 -12.90
C GLU A 382 8.76 -30.38 -11.49
N LYS A 383 7.43 -30.43 -11.29
CA LYS A 383 6.78 -30.05 -10.02
C LYS A 383 7.25 -28.68 -9.49
N VAL A 384 7.49 -27.74 -10.41
CA VAL A 384 8.00 -26.41 -10.06
C VAL A 384 6.91 -25.61 -9.36
N ASP A 385 7.31 -24.84 -8.34
CA ASP A 385 6.45 -23.84 -7.72
C ASP A 385 6.10 -22.76 -8.77
N ILE A 386 4.92 -22.89 -9.38
CA ILE A 386 4.41 -22.03 -10.45
C ILE A 386 4.52 -20.53 -10.09
N LEU A 387 4.46 -20.19 -8.80
CA LEU A 387 4.56 -18.82 -8.32
C LEU A 387 5.97 -18.25 -8.41
N LYS A 388 7.00 -19.07 -8.22
CA LYS A 388 8.39 -18.65 -8.47
C LYS A 388 8.62 -18.39 -9.95
N THR A 389 7.91 -19.11 -10.81
CA THR A 389 8.00 -18.93 -12.28
C THR A 389 7.18 -17.75 -12.80
N PHE A 390 6.18 -17.28 -12.05
CA PHE A 390 5.43 -16.07 -12.41
C PHE A 390 6.18 -14.78 -12.03
N GLN A 391 7.20 -14.88 -11.18
CA GLN A 391 8.05 -13.72 -10.95
C GLN A 391 8.75 -13.36 -12.27
N PRO A 392 8.78 -12.08 -12.65
CA PRO A 392 9.54 -11.64 -13.80
C PRO A 392 10.99 -12.15 -13.69
N PRO A 393 11.57 -12.71 -14.76
CA PRO A 393 12.99 -13.11 -14.78
C PRO A 393 13.89 -11.94 -14.38
N SER A 394 15.04 -12.16 -13.73
CA SER A 394 15.87 -11.06 -13.20
C SER A 394 16.28 -10.00 -14.25
N ASP A 395 16.39 -10.39 -15.52
CA ASP A 395 16.75 -9.55 -16.66
C ASP A 395 15.55 -8.86 -17.34
N TRP A 396 14.32 -9.09 -16.86
CA TRP A 396 13.11 -8.65 -17.55
C TRP A 396 13.06 -7.14 -17.80
N ALA A 397 13.52 -6.35 -16.83
CA ALA A 397 13.47 -4.90 -16.88
C ALA A 397 14.41 -4.35 -17.96
N GLU A 398 15.56 -4.99 -18.16
CA GLU A 398 16.53 -4.65 -19.22
C GLU A 398 15.98 -5.01 -20.62
N ARG A 399 15.19 -6.09 -20.69
CA ARG A 399 14.57 -6.56 -21.93
C ARG A 399 13.24 -5.89 -22.27
N CYS A 400 12.65 -5.13 -21.34
CA CYS A 400 11.33 -4.52 -21.50
C CYS A 400 11.42 -2.99 -21.57
N GLN A 401 11.37 -2.44 -22.77
CA GLN A 401 11.34 -0.98 -22.98
C GLN A 401 9.90 -0.48 -22.98
N THR A 402 9.62 0.57 -22.21
CA THR A 402 8.28 1.15 -22.10
C THR A 402 8.30 2.62 -22.49
N THR A 403 7.31 3.05 -23.28
CA THR A 403 7.11 4.46 -23.63
C THR A 403 5.62 4.81 -23.56
N ALA A 404 5.27 5.88 -22.86
CA ALA A 404 3.89 6.37 -22.82
C ALA A 404 3.46 6.89 -24.21
N VAL A 405 2.23 6.60 -24.63
CA VAL A 405 1.68 7.05 -25.93
C VAL A 405 1.12 8.46 -25.86
N LEU A 406 0.57 8.84 -24.69
CA LEU A 406 -0.06 10.15 -24.51
C LEU A 406 0.93 11.18 -23.97
N GLY A 407 0.91 12.35 -24.63
CA GLY A 407 1.84 13.45 -24.43
C GLY A 407 3.10 13.29 -25.27
N THR A 408 3.15 13.97 -26.42
CA THR A 408 4.40 14.18 -27.16
C THR A 408 5.28 15.15 -26.37
N TYR A 409 5.71 14.74 -25.18
CA TYR A 409 6.59 15.53 -24.34
C TYR A 409 7.99 15.48 -24.96
N SER A 410 8.50 16.66 -25.28
CA SER A 410 9.90 16.87 -25.59
C SER A 410 10.75 16.62 -24.35
N SER A 411 12.07 16.51 -24.52
CA SER A 411 13.01 16.52 -23.39
C SER A 411 13.02 17.84 -22.61
N GLU A 412 12.36 18.88 -23.12
CA GLU A 412 12.26 20.19 -22.49
C GLU A 412 11.03 20.30 -21.56
N ASP A 413 10.04 19.44 -21.75
CA ASP A 413 8.84 19.39 -20.91
C ASP A 413 9.19 18.78 -19.55
N LYS A 414 9.08 19.60 -18.49
CA LYS A 414 9.43 19.22 -17.12
C LYS A 414 8.23 19.23 -16.19
N CYS A 415 8.23 18.32 -15.23
CA CYS A 415 7.26 18.34 -14.14
C CYS A 415 7.59 19.51 -13.21
N MET A 416 6.65 20.43 -12.99
CA MET A 416 6.89 21.61 -12.15
C MET A 416 6.93 21.32 -10.64
N VAL A 417 6.83 20.05 -10.23
CA VAL A 417 6.95 19.62 -8.83
C VAL A 417 8.35 19.07 -8.54
N CYS A 418 8.85 18.10 -9.32
CA CYS A 418 10.19 17.53 -9.15
C CYS A 418 11.26 18.15 -10.07
N LEU A 419 10.87 18.93 -11.07
CA LEU A 419 11.72 19.54 -12.09
C LEU A 419 12.41 18.56 -13.05
N GLU A 420 11.99 17.29 -13.03
CA GLU A 420 12.48 16.25 -13.94
C GLU A 420 11.67 16.19 -15.25
N SER A 421 12.24 15.52 -16.25
CA SER A 421 11.62 15.32 -17.57
C SER A 421 10.28 14.56 -17.47
N LEU A 422 9.27 15.07 -18.19
CA LEU A 422 7.99 14.38 -18.41
C LEU A 422 8.09 13.31 -19.50
N LYS A 423 9.12 13.39 -20.37
CA LYS A 423 9.44 12.33 -21.31
C LYS A 423 10.08 11.15 -20.57
N GLY A 424 9.58 9.94 -20.82
CA GLY A 424 10.16 8.71 -20.29
C GLY A 424 9.10 7.66 -19.96
N CYS A 425 9.43 6.81 -19.00
CA CYS A 425 8.56 5.73 -18.54
C CYS A 425 7.66 6.15 -17.36
N ILE A 426 7.93 7.28 -16.69
CA ILE A 426 7.20 7.71 -15.48
C ILE A 426 5.77 8.10 -15.86
N PRO A 427 4.73 7.57 -15.19
CA PRO A 427 3.35 7.91 -15.51
C PRO A 427 3.13 9.41 -15.37
N VAL A 428 2.65 10.04 -16.44
CA VAL A 428 2.28 11.45 -16.48
C VAL A 428 0.77 11.56 -16.52
N ILE A 429 0.23 12.51 -15.76
CA ILE A 429 -1.18 12.87 -15.77
C ILE A 429 -1.31 14.32 -16.20
N THR A 430 -2.18 14.56 -17.18
CA THR A 430 -2.56 15.91 -17.57
C THR A 430 -3.81 16.30 -16.78
N THR A 431 -3.70 17.37 -16.01
CA THR A 431 -4.81 17.91 -15.21
C THR A 431 -5.96 18.42 -16.08
N LYS A 432 -7.15 18.60 -15.51
CA LYS A 432 -8.31 19.22 -16.21
C LYS A 432 -7.98 20.60 -16.80
N CYS A 433 -7.07 21.34 -16.15
CA CYS A 433 -6.58 22.64 -16.62
C CYS A 433 -5.43 22.55 -17.66
N GLY A 434 -5.08 21.36 -18.13
CA GLY A 434 -4.10 21.14 -19.20
C GLY A 434 -2.63 21.04 -18.76
N HIS A 435 -2.34 21.19 -17.47
CA HIS A 435 -0.97 21.13 -16.95
C HIS A 435 -0.54 19.68 -16.66
N PRO A 436 0.62 19.22 -17.17
CA PRO A 436 1.12 17.86 -16.96
C PRO A 436 2.02 17.74 -15.72
N PHE A 437 1.91 16.63 -14.99
CA PHE A 437 2.76 16.27 -13.87
C PHE A 437 3.01 14.77 -13.84
N HIS A 438 4.10 14.29 -13.26
CA HIS A 438 4.15 12.88 -12.86
C HIS A 438 3.03 12.59 -11.86
N VAL A 439 2.36 11.44 -12.00
CA VAL A 439 1.20 11.08 -11.17
C VAL A 439 1.54 11.19 -9.69
N GLU A 440 2.69 10.64 -9.28
CA GLU A 440 3.14 10.68 -7.89
C GLU A 440 3.44 12.09 -7.39
N CYS A 441 3.97 12.95 -8.25
CA CYS A 441 4.30 14.33 -7.93
C CYS A 441 3.04 15.15 -7.62
N ILE A 442 2.03 15.10 -8.50
CA ILE A 442 0.78 15.84 -8.27
C ILE A 442 -0.01 15.25 -7.11
N VAL A 443 -0.04 13.92 -6.96
CA VAL A 443 -0.70 13.27 -5.82
C VAL A 443 -0.02 13.65 -4.51
N GLY A 444 1.31 13.63 -4.48
CA GLY A 444 2.12 14.08 -3.34
C GLY A 444 1.85 15.54 -2.99
N PHE A 445 1.87 16.44 -3.99
CA PHE A 445 1.55 17.85 -3.80
C PHE A 445 0.13 18.07 -3.25
N LEU A 446 -0.88 17.40 -3.81
CA LEU A 446 -2.27 17.54 -3.36
C LEU A 446 -2.51 16.97 -1.96
N ARG A 447 -1.62 16.07 -1.50
CA ARG A 447 -1.58 15.59 -0.11
C ARG A 447 -0.95 16.62 0.83
N THR A 448 0.07 17.37 0.39
CA THR A 448 0.81 18.31 1.25
C THR A 448 0.20 19.72 1.30
N VAL A 449 -0.29 20.27 0.19
CA VAL A 449 -0.51 21.72 0.06
C VAL A 449 -1.84 22.24 0.59
N SER A 450 -2.87 21.41 0.83
CA SER A 450 -4.03 21.93 1.55
C SER A 450 -4.93 20.87 2.16
N ARG A 451 -5.02 20.92 3.49
CA ARG A 451 -6.11 20.34 4.29
C ARG A 451 -7.47 20.93 3.96
N GLN A 452 -7.61 21.86 3.00
CA GLN A 452 -8.88 22.54 2.67
C GLN A 452 -9.19 22.67 1.16
N GLU A 453 -8.23 22.68 0.23
CA GLU A 453 -8.52 22.82 -1.23
C GLU A 453 -7.54 22.07 -2.15
N SER A 454 -8.04 21.17 -3.02
CA SER A 454 -7.22 20.53 -4.06
C SER A 454 -7.04 21.47 -5.26
N VAL A 455 -5.83 21.99 -5.48
CA VAL A 455 -5.55 23.00 -6.53
C VAL A 455 -4.35 22.63 -7.40
N CYS A 456 -4.35 23.07 -8.66
CA CYS A 456 -3.22 22.89 -9.57
C CYS A 456 -1.97 23.65 -9.06
N PRO A 457 -0.77 23.03 -9.01
CA PRO A 457 0.48 23.69 -8.63
C PRO A 457 0.83 24.91 -9.50
N ILE A 458 0.40 24.92 -10.76
CA ILE A 458 0.77 25.96 -11.74
C ILE A 458 -0.26 27.09 -11.77
N CYS A 459 -1.52 26.77 -12.07
CA CYS A 459 -2.56 27.79 -12.28
C CYS A 459 -3.57 27.93 -11.14
N ARG A 460 -3.45 27.09 -10.08
CA ARG A 460 -4.36 27.05 -8.93
C ARG A 460 -5.83 26.72 -9.26
N ALA A 461 -6.13 26.22 -10.46
CA ALA A 461 -7.45 25.69 -10.77
C ALA A 461 -7.87 24.62 -9.75
N ALA A 462 -9.10 24.73 -9.26
CA ALA A 462 -9.68 23.78 -8.32
C ALA A 462 -9.88 22.40 -8.98
N GLU A 463 -9.78 21.35 -8.17
CA GLU A 463 -9.97 19.95 -8.55
C GLU A 463 -9.19 19.55 -9.82
N PRO A 464 -7.85 19.65 -9.79
CA PRO A 464 -7.05 19.53 -11.01
C PRO A 464 -7.01 18.12 -11.59
N LEU A 465 -7.31 17.08 -10.80
CA LEU A 465 -7.24 15.70 -11.28
C LEU A 465 -8.32 15.41 -12.34
N PRO A 466 -7.98 14.77 -13.47
CA PRO A 466 -8.93 14.33 -14.49
C PRO A 466 -9.79 13.16 -13.98
N ASP A 467 -10.68 12.66 -14.83
CA ASP A 467 -11.37 11.39 -14.58
C ASP A 467 -10.34 10.25 -14.41
N THR A 468 -10.46 9.49 -13.33
CA THR A 468 -9.60 8.34 -13.02
C THR A 468 -10.34 7.01 -13.09
N SER A 469 -11.56 6.99 -13.66
CA SER A 469 -12.33 5.77 -13.86
C SER A 469 -11.55 4.72 -14.65
N LEU A 470 -11.88 3.44 -14.43
CA LEU A 470 -11.26 2.32 -15.14
C LEU A 470 -11.30 2.52 -16.66
N HIS A 471 -12.46 2.91 -17.20
CA HIS A 471 -12.64 3.16 -18.63
C HIS A 471 -11.69 4.26 -19.12
N HIS A 472 -11.66 5.41 -18.43
CA HIS A 472 -10.77 6.51 -18.79
C HIS A 472 -9.30 6.11 -18.72
N ALA A 473 -8.90 5.38 -17.68
CA ALA A 473 -7.54 4.88 -17.51
C ALA A 473 -7.13 3.95 -18.66
N LEU A 474 -7.95 2.97 -19.04
CA LEU A 474 -7.63 2.07 -20.16
C LEU A 474 -7.54 2.80 -21.51
N GLU A 475 -8.28 3.88 -21.69
CA GLU A 475 -8.25 4.68 -22.91
C GLU A 475 -7.08 5.66 -22.97
N LYS A 476 -6.74 6.30 -21.83
CA LYS A 476 -5.83 7.45 -21.75
C LYS A 476 -4.49 7.14 -21.08
N ASN A 477 -4.35 6.02 -20.39
CA ASN A 477 -3.09 5.58 -19.79
C ASN A 477 -2.50 4.44 -20.63
N VAL A 478 -2.07 4.79 -21.84
CA VAL A 478 -1.67 3.85 -22.90
C VAL A 478 -0.17 3.91 -23.10
N PHE A 479 0.45 2.74 -23.23
CA PHE A 479 1.88 2.57 -23.38
C PHE A 479 2.21 1.70 -24.60
N LYS A 480 3.34 1.99 -25.24
CA LYS A 480 4.04 1.07 -26.13
C LYS A 480 5.10 0.34 -25.30
N VAL A 481 5.02 -0.98 -25.32
CA VAL A 481 5.91 -1.88 -24.58
C VAL A 481 6.61 -2.76 -25.58
N ARG A 482 7.94 -2.72 -25.60
CA ARG A 482 8.80 -3.56 -26.44
C ARG A 482 9.48 -4.60 -25.58
N VAL A 483 9.25 -5.87 -25.88
CA VAL A 483 9.87 -7.01 -25.21
C VAL A 483 10.90 -7.64 -26.14
N MET A 484 12.18 -7.57 -25.76
CA MET A 484 13.29 -8.18 -26.50
C MET A 484 13.31 -9.70 -26.30
N LEU A 485 13.41 -10.45 -27.39
CA LEU A 485 13.43 -11.91 -27.38
C LEU A 485 14.87 -12.45 -27.37
N THR A 486 15.08 -13.53 -26.63
CA THR A 486 16.30 -14.35 -26.75
C THR A 486 16.29 -15.15 -28.06
N GLU A 487 17.45 -15.70 -28.46
CA GLU A 487 17.52 -16.57 -29.65
C GLU A 487 16.63 -17.81 -29.52
N GLU A 488 16.55 -18.38 -28.31
CA GLU A 488 15.67 -19.52 -28.02
C GLU A 488 14.20 -19.13 -28.17
N GLU A 489 13.77 -18.02 -27.55
CA GLU A 489 12.39 -17.51 -27.63
C GLU A 489 12.00 -17.16 -29.08
N ALA A 490 12.91 -16.56 -29.86
CA ALA A 490 12.69 -16.20 -31.25
C ALA A 490 12.58 -17.42 -32.19
N SER A 491 13.16 -18.56 -31.81
CA SER A 491 13.06 -19.81 -32.57
C SER A 491 11.72 -20.54 -32.40
N GLU A 492 10.90 -20.10 -31.42
CA GLU A 492 9.64 -20.75 -31.10
C GLU A 492 8.54 -20.51 -32.14
N LYS A 493 7.66 -21.50 -32.30
CA LYS A 493 6.49 -21.37 -33.19
C LYS A 493 5.49 -20.33 -32.72
N SER A 494 5.47 -20.05 -31.42
CA SER A 494 4.70 -18.97 -30.82
C SER A 494 5.31 -18.60 -29.48
N VAL A 495 5.43 -17.30 -29.25
CA VAL A 495 5.90 -16.72 -27.99
C VAL A 495 4.69 -16.32 -27.15
N ARG A 496 4.73 -16.63 -25.85
CA ARG A 496 3.73 -16.17 -24.89
C ARG A 496 4.31 -15.05 -24.05
N VAL A 497 3.62 -13.92 -23.98
CA VAL A 497 4.04 -12.74 -23.22
C VAL A 497 2.98 -12.45 -22.18
N PHE A 498 3.39 -12.27 -20.93
CA PHE A 498 2.55 -11.67 -19.91
C PHE A 498 2.61 -10.16 -20.05
N VAL A 499 1.47 -9.49 -19.95
CA VAL A 499 1.37 -8.02 -19.91
C VAL A 499 0.45 -7.65 -18.74
N GLY A 500 0.89 -6.75 -17.88
CA GLY A 500 0.13 -6.35 -16.71
C GLY A 500 0.30 -4.90 -16.30
N SER A 501 -0.53 -4.49 -15.35
CA SER A 501 -0.46 -3.21 -14.64
C SER A 501 0.24 -3.44 -13.30
N ALA A 502 1.41 -2.84 -13.11
CA ALA A 502 2.21 -2.90 -11.90
C ALA A 502 2.06 -1.60 -11.08
N ILE A 503 1.83 -1.77 -9.78
CA ILE A 503 1.79 -0.72 -8.75
C ILE A 503 3.13 -0.76 -8.02
N SER A 504 4.10 0.03 -8.49
CA SER A 504 5.37 0.25 -7.79
C SER A 504 5.95 1.61 -8.17
N ARG A 505 6.53 2.30 -7.18
CA ARG A 505 7.26 3.57 -7.40
C ARG A 505 8.68 3.35 -7.93
N SER A 506 9.31 2.24 -7.57
CA SER A 506 10.71 1.92 -7.91
C SER A 506 10.90 1.36 -9.31
N PHE A 507 9.84 1.30 -10.12
CA PHE A 507 9.85 0.73 -11.46
C PHE A 507 10.18 -0.78 -11.49
N SER A 508 10.13 -1.44 -10.34
CA SER A 508 10.44 -2.86 -10.20
C SER A 508 9.22 -3.66 -9.76
N TYR A 509 9.25 -4.97 -10.03
CA TYR A 509 8.27 -5.89 -9.48
C TYR A 509 8.61 -6.14 -8.01
N GLU A 510 7.66 -5.86 -7.11
CA GLU A 510 7.87 -6.05 -5.67
C GLU A 510 7.38 -7.44 -5.24
N ASN A 511 6.11 -7.75 -5.53
CA ASN A 511 5.51 -9.03 -5.22
C ASN A 511 4.21 -9.23 -6.01
N ILE A 512 3.55 -10.37 -5.86
CA ILE A 512 2.37 -10.70 -6.68
C ILE A 512 1.22 -9.71 -6.53
N THR A 513 1.07 -9.06 -5.37
CA THR A 513 -0.01 -8.08 -5.14
C THR A 513 0.28 -6.74 -5.81
N SER A 514 1.55 -6.43 -6.09
CA SER A 514 1.90 -5.25 -6.88
C SER A 514 1.46 -5.36 -8.34
N VAL A 515 0.90 -6.48 -8.79
CA VAL A 515 0.30 -6.62 -10.13
C VAL A 515 -1.21 -6.46 -10.03
N ALA A 516 -1.71 -5.27 -10.31
CA ALA A 516 -3.13 -4.92 -10.18
C ALA A 516 -4.01 -5.68 -11.18
N ALA A 517 -3.52 -5.85 -12.41
CA ALA A 517 -4.22 -6.55 -13.47
C ALA A 517 -3.22 -7.16 -14.44
N GLY A 518 -3.65 -8.17 -15.19
CA GLY A 518 -2.77 -8.82 -16.14
C GLY A 518 -3.51 -9.72 -17.13
N ARG A 519 -2.89 -9.94 -18.28
CA ARG A 519 -3.31 -10.94 -19.25
C ARG A 519 -2.10 -11.51 -19.97
N CYS A 520 -2.24 -12.73 -20.48
CA CYS A 520 -1.25 -13.26 -21.41
C CYS A 520 -1.67 -12.93 -22.83
N ILE A 521 -0.69 -12.91 -23.73
CA ILE A 521 -0.90 -12.93 -25.18
C ILE A 521 -0.01 -14.01 -25.78
N SER A 522 -0.46 -14.63 -26.86
CA SER A 522 0.32 -15.59 -27.65
C SER A 522 0.46 -15.02 -29.04
N ILE A 523 1.68 -14.85 -29.52
CA ILE A 523 1.96 -14.28 -30.84
C ILE A 523 2.87 -15.22 -31.63
N LYS A 524 2.64 -15.36 -32.93
CA LYS A 524 3.49 -16.13 -33.84
C LYS A 524 4.54 -15.22 -34.47
N PRO A 525 5.67 -15.76 -34.94
CA PRO A 525 6.64 -14.99 -35.70
C PRO A 525 5.98 -14.24 -36.87
N HIS A 526 6.32 -12.97 -37.02
CA HIS A 526 5.79 -12.04 -38.03
C HIS A 526 4.28 -11.75 -37.95
N GLU A 527 3.60 -12.16 -36.87
CA GLU A 527 2.18 -11.89 -36.68
C GLU A 527 1.94 -10.47 -36.16
N VAL A 528 0.87 -9.83 -36.64
CA VAL A 528 0.30 -8.62 -36.06
C VAL A 528 -1.12 -8.95 -35.63
N ARG A 529 -1.43 -8.75 -34.35
CA ARG A 529 -2.76 -8.92 -33.78
C ARG A 529 -3.32 -7.58 -33.31
N LYS A 530 -4.52 -7.29 -33.76
CA LYS A 530 -5.33 -6.14 -33.33
C LYS A 530 -6.57 -6.68 -32.63
N SER A 531 -7.22 -5.84 -31.82
CA SER A 531 -8.47 -6.15 -31.12
C SER A 531 -8.40 -7.44 -30.29
N PHE A 532 -7.76 -7.35 -29.12
CA PHE A 532 -7.86 -8.38 -28.09
C PHE A 532 -9.18 -8.15 -27.33
N GLU A 533 -10.32 -8.43 -27.97
CA GLU A 533 -11.63 -8.37 -27.33
C GLU A 533 -11.61 -9.18 -26.02
N ASN A 534 -12.28 -8.63 -25.00
CA ASN A 534 -12.30 -9.15 -23.63
C ASN A 534 -13.19 -10.37 -23.48
#